data_AF-A0A2N7N8B4-F1
#
_entry.id   AF-A0A2N7N8B4-F1
#
_cell.length_a   1.000
_cell.length_b   1.000
_cell.length_c   1.000
_cell.angle_alpha   90.00
_cell.angle_beta   90.00
_cell.angle_gamma   90.00
#
_symmetry.space_group_name_H-M   'P 1'
#
loop_
_entity.id
_entity.type
_entity.pdbx_description
1 polymer ?
#
loop_
_entity_poly.entity_id
_entity_poly.type
_entity_poly.pdbx_seq_one_letter_code
_entity_poly.pdbx_strand_id
1 'polypeptide(L)'
;MIRSLRPWIGLFLLASMLYSVSLYVSGKKLLLSGRYTTTVQQYSADNGVWKERIEVDLNNENLESTISIEGDGLEGVALFAVTGKITKSFNGEFEFFYKTEPIQTTKVLDGYQAASYSSLFLSGTSKNQLIYHDENLDVIARERNHLMLSRVW
;
A
#
# COMPACT_ATOMS: atom_id res chain seq x y z
N MET A 1 -31.09 28.73 45.01
CA MET A 1 -31.17 28.17 43.66
C MET A 1 -29.82 27.53 43.32
N ILE A 2 -29.54 26.34 43.88
CA ILE A 2 -28.28 25.63 43.63
C ILE A 2 -28.58 24.63 42.52
N ARG A 3 -28.26 25.00 41.27
CA ARG A 3 -28.30 24.06 40.14
C ARG A 3 -27.25 22.97 40.43
N SER A 4 -27.72 21.77 40.73
CA SER A 4 -26.89 20.58 40.93
C SER A 4 -25.87 20.46 39.79
N LEU A 5 -24.58 20.47 40.13
CA LEU A 5 -23.46 20.34 39.18
C LEU A 5 -23.31 18.89 38.65
N ARG A 6 -23.91 17.92 39.35
CA ARG A 6 -23.81 16.48 39.06
C ARG A 6 -24.22 16.07 37.64
N PRO A 7 -25.36 16.52 37.08
CA PRO A 7 -25.74 16.17 35.70
C PRO A 7 -24.77 16.72 34.65
N TRP A 8 -24.16 17.87 34.91
CA TRP A 8 -23.19 18.49 33.99
C TRP A 8 -21.88 17.71 33.93
N ILE A 9 -21.43 17.16 35.07
CA ILE A 9 -20.24 16.29 35.13
C ILE A 9 -20.48 15.00 34.33
N GLY A 10 -21.67 14.40 34.44
CA GLY A 10 -22.02 13.20 33.66
C GLY A 10 -22.02 13.45 32.15
N LEU A 11 -22.61 14.57 31.71
CA LEU A 11 -22.59 15.01 30.32
C LEU A 11 -21.17 15.25 29.79
N PHE A 12 -20.30 15.87 30.60
CA PHE A 12 -18.92 16.12 30.24
C PHE A 12 -18.13 14.81 30.04
N LEU A 13 -18.29 13.84 30.95
CA LEU A 13 -17.64 12.54 30.83
C LEU A 13 -18.12 11.77 29.59
N LEU A 14 -19.44 11.79 29.32
CA LEU A 14 -20.00 11.15 28.13
C LEU A 14 -19.46 11.78 26.84
N ALA A 15 -19.43 13.11 26.77
CA ALA A 15 -18.91 13.84 25.61
C ALA A 15 -17.41 13.57 25.40
N SER A 16 -16.62 13.54 26.49
CA SER A 16 -15.19 13.20 26.41
C SER A 16 -14.98 11.76 25.93
N MET A 17 -15.81 10.82 26.37
CA MET A 17 -15.70 9.42 25.95
C MET A 17 -16.06 9.26 24.46
N LEU A 18 -17.14 9.91 24.02
CA LEU A 18 -17.53 9.94 22.60
C LEU A 18 -16.45 10.58 21.73
N TYR A 19 -15.84 11.67 22.20
CA TYR A 19 -14.74 12.33 21.50
C TYR A 19 -13.50 11.43 21.39
N SER A 20 -13.11 10.76 22.47
CA SER A 20 -11.99 9.80 22.45
C SER A 20 -12.26 8.61 21.53
N VAL A 21 -13.49 8.07 21.52
CA VAL A 21 -13.89 7.01 20.59
C VAL A 21 -13.87 7.53 19.15
N SER A 22 -14.34 8.77 18.92
CA SER A 22 -14.28 9.40 17.60
C SER A 22 -12.84 9.57 17.12
N LEU A 23 -11.93 10.03 17.98
CA LEU A 23 -10.51 10.12 17.67
C LEU A 23 -9.89 8.75 17.40
N TYR A 24 -10.27 7.73 18.17
CA TYR A 24 -9.81 6.36 17.96
C TYR A 24 -10.28 5.78 16.62
N VAL A 25 -11.55 5.98 16.28
CA VAL A 25 -12.13 5.53 15.01
C VAL A 25 -11.57 6.34 13.83
N SER A 26 -11.41 7.66 13.99
CA SER A 26 -10.83 8.54 12.97
C SER A 26 -9.35 8.24 12.74
N GLY A 27 -8.59 7.95 13.79
CA GLY A 27 -7.17 7.61 13.71
C GLY A 27 -6.89 6.26 13.03
N LYS A 28 -7.85 5.31 13.10
CA LYS A 28 -7.80 4.07 12.31
C LYS A 28 -8.24 4.25 10.85
N LYS A 29 -8.93 5.34 10.52
CA LYS A 29 -9.48 5.62 9.19
C LYS A 29 -8.54 6.42 8.29
N LEU A 30 -7.21 6.23 8.41
CA LEU A 30 -6.31 6.45 7.28
C LEU A 30 -6.43 5.27 6.30
N LEU A 31 -7.68 4.96 5.93
CA LEU A 31 -8.03 3.90 5.01
C LEU A 31 -7.69 4.42 3.61
N LEU A 32 -6.51 4.04 3.13
CA LEU A 32 -6.12 4.08 1.71
C LEU A 32 -7.01 3.12 0.90
N SER A 33 -8.33 3.13 1.12
CA SER A 33 -9.26 2.28 0.38
C SER A 33 -9.54 2.91 -0.98
N GLY A 34 -9.47 2.08 -2.01
CA GLY A 34 -9.61 2.53 -3.39
C GLY A 34 -8.78 1.68 -4.35
N ARG A 35 -8.97 1.98 -5.64
CA ARG A 35 -8.19 1.38 -6.72
C ARG A 35 -7.11 2.34 -7.15
N TYR A 36 -5.90 1.82 -7.26
CA TYR A 36 -4.70 2.58 -7.60
C TYR A 36 -3.97 1.91 -8.75
N THR A 37 -3.31 2.73 -9.55
CA THR A 37 -2.37 2.27 -10.56
C THR A 37 -1.08 3.06 -10.46
N THR A 38 0.02 2.38 -10.71
CA THR A 38 1.32 3.02 -10.93
C THR A 38 2.06 2.30 -12.04
N THR A 39 2.89 3.05 -12.75
CA THR A 39 3.83 2.49 -13.72
C THR A 39 5.20 3.00 -13.35
N VAL A 40 6.09 2.07 -13.04
CA VAL A 40 7.48 2.32 -12.70
C VAL A 40 8.33 1.86 -13.87
N GLN A 41 9.08 2.77 -14.46
CA GLN A 41 10.11 2.43 -15.43
C GLN A 41 11.46 2.66 -14.79
N GLN A 42 12.27 1.62 -14.69
CA GLN A 42 13.58 1.68 -14.09
C GLN A 42 14.65 1.39 -15.14
N TYR A 43 15.69 2.22 -15.08
CA TYR A 43 16.87 2.12 -15.91
C TYR A 43 18.03 1.73 -15.00
N SER A 44 18.65 0.58 -15.27
CA SER A 44 19.88 0.17 -14.61
C SER A 44 20.95 -0.08 -15.66
N ALA A 45 22.13 0.50 -15.44
CA ALA A 45 23.29 0.22 -16.30
C ALA A 45 23.68 -1.27 -16.27
N ASP A 46 23.44 -1.94 -15.14
CA ASP A 46 23.85 -3.32 -14.89
C ASP A 46 22.70 -4.32 -15.10
N ASN A 47 21.45 -3.92 -14.84
CA ASN A 47 20.27 -4.79 -14.86
C ASN A 47 19.27 -4.48 -15.98
N GLY A 48 19.68 -3.68 -16.98
CA GLY A 48 18.84 -3.34 -18.13
C GLY A 48 17.69 -2.37 -17.83
N VAL A 49 16.80 -2.24 -18.81
CA VAL A 49 15.59 -1.41 -18.73
C VAL A 49 14.38 -2.30 -18.51
N TRP A 50 13.58 -1.95 -17.51
CA TRP A 50 12.35 -2.66 -17.21
C TRP A 50 11.23 -1.71 -16.85
N LYS A 51 10.02 -2.20 -17.09
CA LYS A 51 8.78 -1.51 -16.83
C LYS A 51 7.87 -2.42 -16.02
N GLU A 52 7.49 -1.91 -14.87
CA GLU A 52 6.56 -2.54 -13.95
C GLU A 52 5.28 -1.71 -13.94
N ARG A 53 4.14 -2.35 -14.09
CA ARG A 53 2.84 -1.74 -13.84
C ARG A 53 2.18 -2.48 -12.70
N ILE A 54 1.76 -1.71 -11.70
CA ILE A 54 1.14 -2.22 -10.49
C ILE A 54 -0.27 -1.67 -10.45
N GLU A 55 -1.25 -2.55 -10.40
CA GLU A 55 -2.64 -2.24 -10.16
C GLU A 55 -3.01 -2.76 -8.78
N VAL A 56 -3.57 -1.92 -7.94
CA VAL A 56 -3.82 -2.20 -6.53
C VAL A 56 -5.28 -1.92 -6.23
N ASP A 57 -5.97 -2.89 -5.64
CA ASP A 57 -7.27 -2.71 -4.99
C ASP A 57 -7.05 -2.87 -3.47
N LEU A 58 -7.22 -1.76 -2.76
CA LEU A 58 -7.14 -1.71 -1.31
C LEU A 58 -8.54 -1.61 -0.74
N ASN A 59 -8.94 -2.63 0.02
CA ASN A 59 -10.24 -2.65 0.70
C ASN A 59 -10.03 -2.86 2.20
N ASN A 60 -10.22 -1.78 2.97
CA ASN A 60 -9.95 -1.72 4.39
C ASN A 60 -8.49 -2.08 4.75
N GLU A 61 -8.28 -3.32 5.17
CA GLU A 61 -6.97 -3.87 5.54
C GLU A 61 -6.43 -4.84 4.49
N ASN A 62 -7.25 -5.26 3.52
CA ASN A 62 -6.86 -6.24 2.53
C ASN A 62 -6.30 -5.54 1.28
N LEU A 63 -5.23 -6.12 0.76
CA LEU A 63 -4.55 -5.69 -0.46
C LEU A 63 -4.70 -6.80 -1.49
N GLU A 64 -5.27 -6.46 -2.63
CA GLU A 64 -5.20 -7.26 -3.84
C GLU A 64 -4.49 -6.44 -4.90
N SER A 65 -3.56 -7.03 -5.63
CA SER A 65 -2.81 -6.30 -6.64
C SER A 65 -2.39 -7.21 -7.78
N THR A 66 -2.30 -6.64 -8.97
CA THR A 66 -1.69 -7.28 -10.14
C THR A 66 -0.43 -6.51 -10.52
N ILE A 67 0.68 -7.22 -10.60
CA ILE A 67 1.96 -6.69 -11.07
C ILE A 67 2.25 -7.29 -12.44
N SER A 68 2.44 -6.43 -13.44
CA SER A 68 2.98 -6.83 -14.74
C SER A 68 4.40 -6.31 -14.89
N ILE A 69 5.31 -7.18 -15.29
CA ILE A 69 6.71 -6.83 -15.55
C ILE A 69 7.10 -7.22 -16.98
N GLU A 70 7.73 -6.27 -17.66
CA GLU A 70 8.33 -6.43 -18.99
C GLU A 70 9.68 -5.73 -19.03
N GLY A 71 10.64 -6.25 -19.80
CA GLY A 71 11.96 -5.63 -19.89
C GLY A 71 13.05 -6.57 -20.33
N ASP A 72 14.27 -6.06 -20.27
CA ASP A 72 15.48 -6.78 -20.63
C ASP A 72 15.64 -8.07 -19.81
N GLY A 73 16.17 -9.12 -20.44
CA GLY A 73 16.31 -10.44 -19.84
C GLY A 73 15.03 -11.29 -19.81
N LEU A 74 13.88 -10.79 -20.29
CA LEU A 74 12.62 -11.54 -20.42
C LEU A 74 12.19 -11.67 -21.89
N GLU A 75 11.63 -12.83 -22.27
CA GLU A 75 11.09 -13.06 -23.62
C GLU A 75 9.76 -12.33 -23.87
N GLY A 76 9.09 -11.87 -22.80
CA GLY A 76 7.79 -11.22 -22.87
C GLY A 76 7.33 -10.72 -21.51
N VAL A 77 6.02 -10.52 -21.36
CA VAL A 77 5.41 -9.99 -20.14
C VAL A 77 5.12 -11.11 -19.13
N ALA A 78 5.50 -10.90 -17.87
CA ALA A 78 5.07 -11.74 -16.76
C ALA A 78 4.04 -11.02 -15.89
N LEU A 79 3.10 -11.78 -15.32
CA LEU A 79 2.00 -11.30 -14.51
C LEU A 79 1.97 -12.02 -13.17
N PHE A 80 1.78 -11.26 -12.10
CA PHE A 80 1.74 -11.76 -10.74
C PHE A 80 0.52 -11.19 -10.01
N ALA A 81 -0.18 -12.06 -9.29
CA ALA A 81 -1.14 -11.66 -8.28
C ALA A 81 -0.38 -11.41 -6.98
N VAL A 82 -0.71 -10.33 -6.28
CA VAL A 82 -0.22 -10.03 -4.95
C VAL A 82 -1.42 -9.91 -4.03
N THR A 83 -1.45 -10.73 -2.99
CA THR A 83 -2.44 -10.66 -1.93
C THR A 83 -1.75 -10.29 -0.64
N GLY A 84 -2.39 -9.46 0.17
CA GLY A 84 -1.77 -8.97 1.39
C GLY A 84 -2.76 -8.42 2.39
N LYS A 85 -2.22 -8.14 3.57
CA LYS A 85 -2.96 -7.53 4.67
C LYS A 85 -2.12 -6.48 5.37
N ILE A 86 -2.72 -5.33 5.64
CA ILE A 86 -2.20 -4.30 6.54
C ILE A 86 -2.31 -4.83 7.97
N THR A 87 -1.17 -5.05 8.63
CA THR A 87 -1.11 -5.62 9.98
C THR A 87 -1.00 -4.56 11.06
N LYS A 88 -0.44 -3.38 10.72
CA LYS A 88 -0.37 -2.21 11.59
C LYS A 88 -0.57 -0.94 10.76
N SER A 89 -1.28 0.03 11.32
CA SER A 89 -1.40 1.37 10.77
C SER A 89 -1.52 2.36 11.92
N PHE A 90 -0.64 3.35 11.96
CA PHE A 90 -0.66 4.43 12.94
C PHE A 90 0.02 5.68 12.39
N ASN A 91 -0.67 6.82 12.44
CA ASN A 91 -0.11 8.13 12.06
C ASN A 91 0.57 8.17 10.68
N GLY A 92 -0.05 7.55 9.68
CA GLY A 92 0.47 7.47 8.30
C GLY A 92 1.53 6.40 8.08
N GLU A 93 2.08 5.77 9.13
CA GLU A 93 2.94 4.61 9.02
C GLU A 93 2.09 3.32 8.97
N PHE A 94 2.46 2.38 8.10
CA PHE A 94 1.78 1.11 7.98
C PHE A 94 2.70 -0.05 7.58
N GLU A 95 2.41 -1.22 8.13
CA GLU A 95 3.08 -2.47 7.81
C GLU A 95 2.14 -3.34 6.97
N PHE A 96 2.60 -3.80 5.81
CA PHE A 96 1.87 -4.79 5.01
C PHE A 96 2.61 -6.12 5.00
N PHE A 97 1.85 -7.20 5.19
CA PHE A 97 2.28 -8.55 4.84
C PHE A 97 1.75 -8.88 3.45
N TYR A 98 2.56 -9.48 2.60
CA TYR A 98 2.17 -9.84 1.24
C TYR A 98 2.68 -11.21 0.83
N LYS A 99 1.93 -11.83 -0.08
CA LYS A 99 2.29 -13.03 -0.81
C LYS A 99 2.07 -12.76 -2.29
N THR A 100 3.01 -13.19 -3.10
CA THR A 100 2.93 -13.14 -4.55
C THR A 100 2.67 -14.53 -5.13
N GLU A 101 1.87 -14.58 -6.18
CA GLU A 101 1.55 -15.80 -6.91
C GLU A 101 1.66 -15.51 -8.42
N PRO A 102 2.39 -16.32 -9.19
CA PRO A 102 2.49 -16.12 -10.63
C PRO A 102 1.15 -16.44 -11.30
N ILE A 103 0.64 -15.49 -12.09
CA ILE A 103 -0.51 -15.70 -12.99
C ILE A 103 0.00 -16.18 -14.36
N GLN A 104 1.04 -15.51 -14.86
CA GLN A 104 1.70 -15.82 -16.12
C GLN A 104 3.20 -15.65 -15.93
N THR A 105 3.96 -16.69 -16.21
CA THR A 105 5.42 -16.62 -16.25
C THR A 105 5.88 -16.37 -17.68
N THR A 106 7.09 -15.84 -17.81
CA THR A 106 7.78 -15.68 -19.10
C THR A 106 9.14 -16.35 -19.04
N LYS A 107 9.71 -16.67 -20.19
CA LYS A 107 11.04 -17.24 -20.26
C LYS A 107 12.07 -16.18 -19.91
N VAL A 108 13.01 -16.54 -19.04
CA VAL A 108 14.18 -15.72 -18.73
C VAL A 108 15.23 -15.95 -19.81
N LEU A 109 15.56 -14.89 -20.55
CA LEU A 109 16.63 -14.86 -21.54
C LEU A 109 17.99 -14.57 -20.88
N ASP A 110 18.01 -13.71 -19.86
CA ASP A 110 19.20 -13.38 -19.07
C ASP A 110 18.81 -13.18 -17.59
N GLY A 111 19.35 -14.04 -16.72
CA GLY A 111 19.07 -14.03 -15.29
C GLY A 111 19.65 -12.83 -14.54
N TYR A 112 20.72 -12.21 -15.03
CA TYR A 112 21.29 -11.00 -14.42
C TYR A 112 20.38 -9.79 -14.67
N GLN A 113 19.86 -9.68 -15.89
CA GLN A 113 18.92 -8.60 -16.26
C GLN A 113 17.51 -8.85 -15.68
N ALA A 114 17.10 -10.11 -15.50
CA ALA A 114 15.80 -10.48 -14.94
C ALA A 114 15.72 -10.42 -13.39
N ALA A 115 16.62 -9.71 -12.71
CA ALA A 115 16.66 -9.66 -11.23
C ALA A 115 15.31 -9.25 -10.61
N SER A 116 14.66 -8.20 -11.15
CA SER A 116 13.35 -7.74 -10.67
C SER A 116 12.27 -8.82 -10.78
N TYR A 117 12.26 -9.60 -11.87
CA TYR A 117 11.32 -10.72 -12.06
C TYR A 117 11.51 -11.81 -10.98
N SER A 118 12.74 -12.16 -10.65
CA SER A 118 13.02 -13.19 -9.63
C SER A 118 12.58 -12.76 -8.23
N SER A 119 12.64 -11.46 -7.92
CA SER A 119 12.23 -10.94 -6.61
C SER A 119 10.71 -11.01 -6.36
N LEU A 120 9.92 -11.10 -7.44
CA LEU A 120 8.46 -11.16 -7.37
C LEU A 120 7.92 -12.53 -6.91
N PHE A 121 8.75 -13.57 -6.77
CA PHE A 121 8.32 -14.86 -6.23
C PHE A 121 8.38 -14.93 -4.69
N LEU A 122 8.69 -13.82 -4.03
CA LEU A 122 8.88 -13.76 -2.58
C LEU A 122 7.65 -13.22 -1.85
N SER A 123 7.30 -13.87 -0.74
CA SER A 123 6.42 -13.29 0.28
C SER A 123 7.24 -12.52 1.32
N GLY A 124 6.63 -11.54 1.98
CA GLY A 124 7.36 -10.74 2.95
C GLY A 124 6.51 -9.74 3.72
N THR A 125 7.20 -8.93 4.50
CA THR A 125 6.65 -7.75 5.17
C THR A 125 7.35 -6.50 4.65
N SER A 126 6.61 -5.41 4.53
CA SER A 126 7.16 -4.10 4.16
C SER A 126 6.59 -3.04 5.08
N LYS A 127 7.49 -2.15 5.52
CA LYS A 127 7.13 -0.93 6.25
C LYS A 127 7.02 0.23 5.29
N ASN A 128 5.98 1.03 5.46
CA ASN A 128 5.62 2.09 4.54
C ASN A 128 5.12 3.29 5.31
N GLN A 129 5.25 4.45 4.70
CA GLN A 129 4.75 5.71 5.24
C GLN A 129 4.01 6.47 4.15
N LEU A 130 2.77 6.87 4.41
CA LEU A 130 2.04 7.80 3.59
C LEU A 130 2.63 9.20 3.80
N ILE A 131 3.30 9.74 2.78
CA ILE A 131 3.95 11.06 2.84
C ILE A 131 3.02 12.14 2.30
N TYR A 132 2.20 11.80 1.30
CA TYR A 132 1.28 12.74 0.68
C TYR A 132 -0.02 12.04 0.33
N HIS A 133 -1.13 12.74 0.56
CA HIS A 133 -2.48 12.27 0.27
C HIS A 133 -3.29 13.43 -0.32
N ASP A 134 -3.93 13.16 -1.45
CA ASP A 134 -4.87 14.04 -2.13
C ASP A 134 -6.01 13.22 -2.74
N GLU A 135 -7.05 13.88 -3.25
CA GLU A 135 -8.24 13.22 -3.82
C GLU A 135 -7.90 12.22 -4.92
N ASN A 136 -6.81 12.46 -5.67
CA ASN A 136 -6.40 11.68 -6.84
C ASN A 136 -5.06 10.96 -6.68
N LEU A 137 -4.30 11.26 -5.63
CA LEU A 137 -2.90 10.85 -5.53
C LEU A 137 -2.50 10.47 -4.11
N ASP A 138 -1.85 9.32 -3.99
CA ASP A 138 -1.19 8.88 -2.77
C ASP A 138 0.30 8.67 -3.04
N VAL A 139 1.17 9.23 -2.19
CA VAL A 139 2.62 9.00 -2.25
C VAL A 139 3.07 8.26 -1.01
N ILE A 140 3.63 7.08 -1.23
CA ILE A 140 4.08 6.17 -0.18
C ILE A 140 5.61 6.08 -0.22
N ALA A 141 6.27 6.34 0.91
CA ALA A 141 7.66 5.94 1.10
C ALA A 141 7.74 4.48 1.54
N ARG A 142 8.72 3.79 0.97
CA ARG A 142 9.31 2.54 1.46
C ARG A 142 10.73 2.85 1.95
N GLU A 143 11.31 1.95 2.74
CA GLU A 143 12.65 2.12 3.35
C GLU A 143 13.75 2.61 2.40
N ARG A 144 13.64 2.38 1.08
CA ARG A 144 14.63 2.83 0.09
C ARG A 144 14.07 3.56 -1.14
N ASN A 145 12.75 3.57 -1.34
CA ASN A 145 12.14 4.06 -2.58
C ASN A 145 10.81 4.78 -2.28
N HIS A 146 10.39 5.68 -3.16
CA HIS A 146 9.08 6.29 -3.13
C HIS A 146 8.21 5.71 -4.24
N LEU A 147 6.93 5.50 -3.95
CA LEU A 147 5.96 4.96 -4.89
C LEU A 147 4.77 5.91 -4.95
N MET A 148 4.46 6.35 -6.16
CA MET A 148 3.37 7.28 -6.45
C MET A 148 2.20 6.48 -7.01
N LEU A 149 1.09 6.46 -6.27
CA LEU A 149 -0.14 5.75 -6.61
C LEU A 149 -1.18 6.75 -7.12
N SER A 150 -1.62 6.56 -8.36
CA SER A 150 -2.72 7.35 -8.94
C SER A 150 -4.03 6.61 -8.74
N ARG A 151 -5.06 7.30 -8.25
CA ARG A 151 -6.40 6.69 -8.09
C ARG A 151 -7.07 6.47 -9.44
N VAL A 152 -7.75 5.34 -9.55
CA VAL A 152 -8.55 4.97 -10.72
C VAL A 152 -10.02 4.98 -10.29
N TRP A 153 -10.82 5.81 -10.95
CA TRP A 153 -12.27 5.95 -10.74
C TRP A 153 -13.06 4.90 -11.52
#